data_AF-A0A1W1W431-F1
#
_entry.id   AF-A0A1W1W431-F1
#
_cell.length_a   1.000
_cell.length_b   1.000
_cell.length_c   1.000
_cell.angle_alpha   90.00
_cell.angle_beta   90.00
_cell.angle_gamma   90.00
#
_symmetry.space_group_name_H-M   'P 1'
#
loop_
_entity.id
_entity.type
_entity.pdbx_description
1 polymer ?
#
loop_
_entity_poly.entity_id
_entity_poly.type
_entity_poly.pdbx_seq_one_letter_code
_entity_poly.pdbx_strand_id
1 'polypeptide(L)'
;MKVAPQQPSQALDLAYRRQKVARATLDTFENARRQLLTDLDPQQDEADIIEPLRRFLHAVGFNNFLNSRKKRDLIMHTGPAATDPIGVLFELKHQKNKGEMVQPTNLNRKALHELLLYYFQERTSEQQLPELRQLVITTGYDWFVFDAHEFHRVFWKYSELRGGLFRSSSRARPRPAAPISFTETLPSPCSTSSKRRFALPISPSIRATRKASAPASASGACCG
;
A
#
# COMPACT_ATOMS: atom_id res chain seq x y z
N MET A 1 2.49 7.61 -14.95
CA MET A 1 1.26 7.12 -14.28
C MET A 1 0.84 8.17 -13.26
N LYS A 2 -0.38 8.71 -13.34
CA LYS A 2 -0.93 9.61 -12.32
C LYS A 2 -1.92 8.80 -11.50
N VAL A 3 -1.67 8.63 -10.20
CA VAL A 3 -2.59 7.90 -9.32
C VAL A 3 -3.57 8.90 -8.74
N ALA A 4 -4.86 8.69 -9.02
CA ALA A 4 -5.91 9.43 -8.34
C ALA A 4 -6.27 8.66 -7.06
N PRO A 5 -6.35 9.33 -5.89
CA PRO A 5 -6.86 8.69 -4.69
C PRO A 5 -8.31 8.23 -4.93
N GLN A 6 -8.61 6.99 -4.56
CA GLN A 6 -9.94 6.41 -4.67
C GLN A 6 -10.53 6.25 -3.28
N GLN A 7 -11.82 6.55 -3.13
CA GLN A 7 -12.57 6.19 -1.94
C GLN A 7 -12.71 4.65 -1.87
N PRO A 8 -12.86 4.05 -0.68
CA PRO A 8 -13.10 2.60 -0.57
C PRO A 8 -14.28 2.12 -1.42
N SER A 9 -15.33 2.93 -1.56
CA SER A 9 -16.50 2.64 -2.41
C SER A 9 -16.22 2.62 -3.91
N GLN A 10 -15.12 3.24 -4.35
CA GLN A 10 -14.64 3.28 -5.73
C GLN A 10 -13.63 2.17 -6.01
N ALA A 11 -12.80 1.83 -5.02
CA ALA A 11 -11.74 0.83 -5.15
C ALA A 11 -12.26 -0.62 -5.06
N LEU A 12 -13.35 -0.86 -4.32
CA LEU A 12 -13.90 -2.19 -4.14
C LEU A 12 -14.80 -2.61 -5.32
N ASP A 13 -14.59 -3.84 -5.80
CA ASP A 13 -15.50 -4.48 -6.75
C ASP A 13 -16.94 -4.53 -6.19
N LEU A 14 -17.90 -4.45 -7.09
CA LEU A 14 -19.32 -4.40 -6.82
C LEU A 14 -19.80 -5.63 -6.03
N ALA A 15 -19.16 -6.79 -6.21
CA ALA A 15 -19.41 -7.99 -5.42
C ALA A 15 -19.07 -7.79 -3.94
N TYR A 16 -17.89 -7.26 -3.62
CA TYR A 16 -17.48 -6.98 -2.24
C TYR A 16 -18.36 -5.90 -1.58
N ARG A 17 -18.77 -4.89 -2.33
CA ARG A 17 -19.69 -3.85 -1.82
C ARG A 17 -21.06 -4.37 -1.42
N ARG A 18 -21.50 -5.50 -1.99
CA ARG A 18 -22.79 -6.12 -1.70
C ARG A 18 -22.73 -7.10 -0.52
N GLN A 19 -21.53 -7.47 -0.07
CA GLN A 19 -21.39 -8.34 1.09
C GLN A 19 -21.73 -7.58 2.37
N LYS A 20 -22.67 -8.12 3.15
CA LYS A 20 -22.95 -7.59 4.49
C LYS A 20 -21.79 -7.98 5.41
N VAL A 21 -21.13 -6.98 5.98
CA VAL A 21 -20.09 -7.18 6.99
C VAL A 21 -20.73 -7.12 8.37
N ALA A 22 -20.46 -8.13 9.21
CA ALA A 22 -20.95 -8.15 10.58
C ALA A 22 -20.26 -7.05 11.41
N ARG A 23 -20.98 -6.43 12.35
CA ARG A 23 -20.41 -5.37 13.20
C ARG A 23 -19.18 -5.86 13.96
N ALA A 24 -19.22 -7.09 14.47
CA ALA A 24 -18.08 -7.70 15.15
C ALA A 24 -16.80 -7.75 14.28
N THR A 25 -16.92 -8.00 12.98
CA THR A 25 -15.77 -7.99 12.07
C THR A 25 -15.17 -6.58 11.94
N LEU A 26 -16.01 -5.55 11.88
CA LEU A 26 -15.55 -4.15 11.86
C LEU A 26 -14.86 -3.78 13.17
N ASP A 27 -15.41 -4.18 14.32
CA ASP A 27 -14.83 -3.91 15.62
C ASP A 27 -13.46 -4.62 15.78
N THR A 28 -13.34 -5.87 15.34
CA THR A 28 -12.05 -6.58 15.26
C THR A 28 -11.05 -5.84 14.40
N PHE A 29 -11.46 -5.38 13.22
CA PHE A 29 -10.58 -4.61 12.33
C PHE A 29 -10.14 -3.28 12.97
N GLU A 30 -11.07 -2.52 13.56
CA GLU A 30 -10.77 -1.26 14.22
C GLU A 30 -9.78 -1.45 15.37
N ASN A 31 -9.98 -2.48 16.20
CA ASN A 31 -9.08 -2.81 17.30
C ASN A 31 -7.70 -3.24 16.81
N ALA A 32 -7.64 -4.12 15.82
CA ALA A 32 -6.38 -4.56 15.21
C ALA A 32 -5.61 -3.37 14.61
N ARG A 33 -6.31 -2.43 13.94
CA ARG A 33 -5.70 -1.23 13.38
C ARG A 33 -5.17 -0.29 14.45
N ARG A 34 -5.92 -0.08 15.54
CA ARG A 34 -5.44 0.75 16.67
C ARG A 34 -4.18 0.15 17.29
N GLN A 35 -4.16 -1.17 17.47
CA GLN A 35 -2.99 -1.87 17.97
C GLN A 35 -1.79 -1.70 17.02
N LEU A 36 -1.98 -1.93 15.72
CA LEU A 36 -0.93 -1.69 14.72
C LEU A 36 -0.33 -0.28 14.86
N LEU A 37 -1.17 0.75 14.90
CA LEU A 37 -0.71 2.13 15.00
C LEU A 37 -0.01 2.47 16.33
N THR A 38 -0.29 1.70 17.38
CA THR A 38 0.36 1.82 18.69
C THR A 38 1.73 1.14 18.68
N ASP A 39 1.82 -0.01 18.00
CA ASP A 39 3.04 -0.81 17.89
C ASP A 39 4.06 -0.22 16.91
N LEU A 40 3.60 0.57 15.92
CA LEU A 40 4.48 1.30 15.01
C LEU A 40 5.16 2.45 15.76
N ASP A 41 6.46 2.34 15.96
CA ASP A 41 7.30 3.42 16.46
C ASP A 41 7.93 4.20 15.29
N PRO A 42 7.66 5.51 15.14
CA PRO A 42 8.31 6.34 14.13
C PRO A 42 9.82 6.46 14.31
N GLN A 43 10.40 5.95 15.40
CA GLN A 43 11.83 5.99 15.66
C GLN A 43 12.59 4.74 15.21
N GLN A 44 11.90 3.65 14.89
CA GLN A 44 12.49 2.32 14.67
C GLN A 44 13.01 2.06 13.24
N ASP A 45 13.62 0.89 13.06
CA ASP A 45 14.00 0.22 11.80
C ASP A 45 12.80 -0.06 10.87
N GLU A 46 13.03 -0.19 9.56
CA GLU A 46 12.04 -0.79 8.63
C GLU A 46 11.75 -2.25 8.97
N ALA A 47 12.77 -2.99 9.46
CA ALA A 47 12.62 -4.38 9.91
C ALA A 47 11.63 -4.50 11.08
N ASP A 48 11.51 -3.47 11.92
CA ASP A 48 10.64 -3.46 13.09
C ASP A 48 9.16 -3.33 12.70
N ILE A 49 8.85 -2.92 11.47
CA ILE A 49 7.48 -2.83 10.94
C ILE A 49 6.90 -4.23 10.63
N ILE A 50 7.76 -5.21 10.33
CA ILE A 50 7.34 -6.53 9.82
C ILE A 50 6.43 -7.26 10.83
N GLU A 51 6.83 -7.29 12.10
CA GLU A 51 6.10 -8.04 13.13
C GLU A 51 4.75 -7.39 13.52
N PRO A 52 4.66 -6.07 13.75
CA PRO A 52 3.37 -5.37 13.88
C PRO A 52 2.44 -5.62 12.69
N LEU A 53 2.97 -5.59 11.46
CA LEU A 53 2.18 -5.81 10.25
C LEU A 53 1.67 -7.25 10.16
N ARG A 54 2.52 -8.24 10.47
CA ARG A 54 2.15 -9.65 10.51
C ARG A 54 1.02 -9.90 11.51
N ARG A 55 1.15 -9.36 12.72
CA ARG A 55 0.13 -9.45 13.78
C ARG A 55 -1.19 -8.83 13.33
N PHE A 56 -1.15 -7.64 12.73
CA PHE A 56 -2.32 -6.97 12.18
C PHE A 56 -3.03 -7.84 11.13
N LEU A 57 -2.29 -8.37 10.14
CA LEU A 57 -2.84 -9.19 9.07
C LEU A 57 -3.53 -10.46 9.61
N HIS A 58 -2.91 -11.15 10.57
CA HIS A 58 -3.53 -12.29 11.23
C HIS A 58 -4.78 -11.89 12.04
N ALA A 59 -4.73 -10.79 12.77
CA ALA A 59 -5.86 -10.31 13.57
C ALA A 59 -7.09 -9.94 12.72
N VAL A 60 -6.88 -9.50 11.47
CA VAL A 60 -7.98 -9.20 10.54
C VAL A 60 -8.39 -10.39 9.67
N GLY A 61 -7.84 -11.58 9.93
CA GLY A 61 -8.30 -12.85 9.36
C GLY A 61 -7.46 -13.44 8.22
N PHE A 62 -6.29 -12.86 7.92
CA PHE A 62 -5.35 -13.48 6.97
C PHE A 62 -4.54 -14.56 7.66
N ASN A 63 -4.96 -15.82 7.57
CA ASN A 63 -4.24 -16.99 8.11
C ASN A 63 -3.21 -17.57 7.12
N ASN A 64 -2.84 -16.77 6.12
CA ASN A 64 -1.88 -17.10 5.09
C ASN A 64 -0.46 -17.18 5.65
N PHE A 65 0.40 -17.95 4.99
CA PHE A 65 1.82 -17.96 5.31
C PHE A 65 2.44 -16.59 4.97
N LEU A 66 3.06 -15.97 5.98
CA LEU A 66 3.72 -14.68 5.89
C LEU A 66 5.22 -14.84 6.09
N ASN A 67 6.00 -14.59 5.05
CA ASN A 67 7.45 -14.76 5.07
C ASN A 67 8.18 -13.43 4.91
N SER A 68 9.11 -13.14 5.81
CA SER A 68 10.15 -12.13 5.63
C SER A 68 11.44 -12.84 5.26
N ARG A 69 11.85 -12.82 3.98
CA ARG A 69 13.19 -13.34 3.61
C ARG A 69 14.21 -12.25 3.92
N LYS A 70 15.43 -12.58 4.33
CA LYS A 70 16.51 -11.58 4.58
C LYS A 70 16.80 -10.61 3.40
N LYS A 71 16.24 -10.85 2.21
CA LYS A 71 16.34 -10.01 1.01
C LYS A 71 15.05 -9.24 0.65
N ARG A 72 13.93 -9.46 1.36
CA ARG A 72 12.59 -8.98 1.00
C ARG A 72 11.77 -8.72 2.25
N ASP A 73 11.04 -7.61 2.27
CA ASP A 73 10.38 -7.16 3.50
C ASP A 73 9.28 -8.12 3.93
N LEU A 74 8.28 -8.36 3.06
CA LEU A 74 7.19 -9.30 3.37
C LEU A 74 6.51 -9.88 2.13
N ILE A 75 6.19 -11.17 2.17
CA ILE A 75 5.40 -11.88 1.16
C ILE A 75 4.27 -12.62 1.85
N MET A 76 3.07 -12.55 1.27
CA MET A 76 1.92 -13.37 1.65
C MET A 76 1.62 -14.41 0.57
N HIS A 77 1.56 -15.67 0.98
CA HIS A 77 1.18 -16.79 0.13
C HIS A 77 -0.34 -16.95 0.06
N THR A 78 -0.88 -17.65 -0.94
CA THR A 78 -2.33 -17.84 -1.10
C THR A 78 -2.92 -18.83 -0.10
N GLY A 79 -2.09 -19.64 0.54
CA GLY A 79 -2.47 -20.56 1.61
C GLY A 79 -1.54 -20.53 2.82
N PRO A 80 -1.67 -21.48 3.77
CA PRO A 80 -0.95 -21.51 5.04
C PRO A 80 0.48 -22.08 4.95
N ALA A 81 0.91 -22.61 3.79
CA ALA A 81 2.22 -23.21 3.62
C ALA A 81 3.18 -22.31 2.83
N ALA A 82 4.48 -22.43 3.12
CA ALA A 82 5.54 -21.72 2.39
C ALA A 82 5.68 -22.15 0.92
N THR A 83 5.13 -23.32 0.58
CA THR A 83 5.09 -23.88 -0.77
C THR A 83 3.91 -23.39 -1.59
N ASP A 84 2.91 -22.78 -0.94
CA ASP A 84 1.75 -22.24 -1.65
C ASP A 84 2.19 -21.09 -2.57
N PRO A 85 1.45 -20.80 -3.65
CA PRO A 85 1.77 -19.69 -4.54
C PRO A 85 1.81 -18.33 -3.81
N ILE A 86 2.58 -17.40 -4.36
CA ILE A 86 2.63 -16.03 -3.85
C ILE A 86 1.35 -15.29 -4.26
N GLY A 87 0.63 -14.73 -3.27
CA GLY A 87 -0.59 -13.97 -3.49
C GLY A 87 -0.40 -12.45 -3.39
N VAL A 88 0.47 -11.99 -2.49
CA VAL A 88 0.73 -10.56 -2.28
C VAL A 88 2.23 -10.30 -2.04
N LEU A 89 2.75 -9.27 -2.70
CA LEU A 89 4.09 -8.74 -2.47
C LEU A 89 4.00 -7.43 -1.70
N PHE A 90 4.82 -7.27 -0.66
CA PHE A 90 4.91 -6.04 0.12
C PHE A 90 6.31 -5.44 0.00
N GLU A 91 6.33 -4.13 -0.21
CA GLU A 91 7.49 -3.26 0.02
C GLU A 91 7.19 -2.42 1.26
N LEU A 92 8.04 -2.53 2.27
CA LEU A 92 7.93 -1.72 3.48
C LEU A 92 8.82 -0.50 3.34
N LYS A 93 8.40 0.61 3.94
CA LYS A 93 9.26 1.78 4.10
C LYS A 93 9.08 2.37 5.47
N HIS A 94 10.18 2.89 6.00
CA HIS A 94 10.13 3.61 7.26
C HIS A 94 9.61 5.05 7.07
N GLN A 95 8.79 5.53 8.02
CA GLN A 95 8.11 6.83 7.92
C GLN A 95 9.07 8.04 7.92
N LYS A 96 10.28 7.88 8.47
CA LYS A 96 11.35 8.90 8.43
C LYS A 96 11.83 9.17 7.01
N ASN A 97 11.85 8.16 6.15
CA ASN A 97 12.48 8.24 4.83
C ASN A 97 11.46 8.65 3.74
N LYS A 98 10.80 9.80 3.95
CA LYS A 98 9.77 10.32 3.03
C LYS A 98 10.23 10.50 1.58
N GLY A 99 11.55 10.62 1.37
CA GLY A 99 12.15 10.70 0.04
C GLY A 99 12.12 9.38 -0.74
N GLU A 100 12.07 8.24 -0.04
CA GLU A 100 12.03 6.89 -0.61
C GLU A 100 10.59 6.42 -0.88
N MET A 101 9.64 6.90 -0.08
CA MET A 101 8.23 6.53 -0.15
C MET A 101 7.52 7.15 -1.36
N VAL A 102 6.61 6.39 -1.96
CA VAL A 102 5.74 6.87 -3.04
C VAL A 102 4.75 7.93 -2.54
N GLN A 103 4.34 8.82 -3.44
CA GLN A 103 3.36 9.86 -3.16
C GLN A 103 2.26 9.81 -4.23
N PRO A 104 1.02 10.25 -3.93
CA PRO A 104 -0.06 10.27 -4.93
C PRO A 104 0.29 11.06 -6.20
N THR A 105 1.12 12.11 -6.04
CA THR A 105 1.61 12.95 -7.16
C THR A 105 2.89 12.44 -7.80
N ASN A 106 3.64 11.56 -7.13
CA ASN A 106 4.92 11.05 -7.61
C ASN A 106 5.17 9.62 -7.11
N LEU A 107 4.90 8.66 -7.98
CA LEU A 107 5.22 7.25 -7.75
C LEU A 107 6.68 6.89 -8.06
N ASN A 108 7.43 7.73 -8.79
CA ASN A 108 8.78 7.42 -9.24
C ASN A 108 9.79 7.61 -8.08
N ARG A 109 9.74 6.68 -7.13
CA ARG A 109 10.46 6.69 -5.87
C ARG A 109 11.05 5.32 -5.60
N LYS A 110 12.03 5.26 -4.70
CA LYS A 110 12.80 4.05 -4.38
C LYS A 110 11.90 2.86 -4.07
N ALA A 111 10.84 3.05 -3.27
CA ALA A 111 9.91 1.97 -2.92
C ALA A 111 9.23 1.32 -4.15
N LEU A 112 8.84 2.10 -5.16
CA LEU A 112 8.29 1.52 -6.39
C LEU A 112 9.39 0.80 -7.19
N HIS A 113 10.62 1.32 -7.20
CA HIS A 113 11.73 0.68 -7.90
C HIS A 113 12.10 -0.67 -7.29
N GLU A 114 12.14 -0.75 -5.96
CA GLU A 114 12.40 -1.99 -5.21
C GLU A 114 11.27 -3.01 -5.43
N LEU A 115 10.01 -2.57 -5.34
CA LEU A 115 8.86 -3.42 -5.65
C LEU A 115 8.88 -3.94 -7.11
N LEU A 116 9.22 -3.08 -8.07
CA LEU A 116 9.38 -3.47 -9.48
C LEU A 116 10.53 -4.46 -9.66
N LEU A 117 11.67 -4.20 -9.01
CA LEU A 117 12.82 -5.10 -9.04
C LEU A 117 12.42 -6.48 -8.56
N TYR A 118 11.68 -6.59 -7.46
CA TYR A 118 11.20 -7.86 -6.95
C TYR A 118 10.18 -8.52 -7.89
N TYR A 119 9.23 -7.76 -8.42
CA TYR A 119 8.26 -8.27 -9.39
C TYR A 119 8.95 -8.92 -10.60
N PHE A 120 9.97 -8.26 -11.17
CA PHE A 120 10.70 -8.78 -12.33
C PHE A 120 11.69 -9.91 -11.98
N GLN A 121 12.28 -9.91 -10.79
CA GLN A 121 13.16 -11.01 -10.35
C GLN A 121 12.41 -12.32 -10.17
N GLU A 122 11.20 -12.25 -9.59
CA GLU A 122 10.37 -13.44 -9.39
C GLU A 122 9.63 -13.85 -10.69
N ARG A 123 9.52 -12.95 -11.68
CA ARG A 123 8.84 -13.21 -12.95
C ARG A 123 9.82 -13.28 -14.13
N THR A 124 10.31 -14.48 -14.43
CA THR A 124 11.15 -14.75 -15.62
C THR A 124 10.34 -15.14 -16.86
N SER A 125 9.07 -15.53 -16.70
CA SER A 125 8.13 -15.83 -17.80
C SER A 125 6.73 -15.29 -17.51
N GLU A 126 5.86 -15.25 -18.53
CA GLU A 126 4.47 -14.79 -18.36
C GLU A 126 3.65 -15.61 -17.38
N GLN A 127 4.01 -16.87 -17.15
CA GLN A 127 3.26 -17.78 -16.26
C GLN A 127 3.79 -17.78 -14.83
N GLN A 128 4.93 -17.12 -14.57
CA GLN A 128 5.56 -17.14 -13.25
C GLN A 128 4.89 -16.10 -12.34
N LEU A 129 4.38 -16.56 -11.19
CA LEU A 129 3.42 -15.87 -10.31
C LEU A 129 1.99 -15.81 -10.90
N PRO A 130 1.33 -16.97 -11.12
CA PRO A 130 -0.02 -17.02 -11.67
C PRO A 130 -1.10 -16.55 -10.68
N GLU A 131 -0.83 -16.64 -9.37
CA GLU A 131 -1.80 -16.28 -8.32
C GLU A 131 -1.52 -14.95 -7.63
N LEU A 132 -0.57 -14.14 -8.15
CA LEU A 132 -0.31 -12.82 -7.60
C LEU A 132 -1.54 -11.93 -7.84
N ARG A 133 -2.15 -11.44 -6.76
CA ARG A 133 -3.37 -10.61 -6.81
C ARG A 133 -3.07 -9.14 -6.58
N GLN A 134 -2.15 -8.84 -5.66
CA GLN A 134 -1.86 -7.48 -5.25
C GLN A 134 -0.37 -7.26 -4.99
N LEU A 135 0.07 -6.01 -5.19
CA LEU A 135 1.34 -5.52 -4.72
C LEU A 135 1.09 -4.31 -3.81
N VAL A 136 1.81 -4.22 -2.71
CA VAL A 136 1.56 -3.21 -1.67
C VAL A 136 2.86 -2.49 -1.33
N ILE A 137 2.81 -1.16 -1.28
CA ILE A 137 3.85 -0.34 -0.65
C ILE A 137 3.25 0.26 0.61
N THR A 138 3.88 0.10 1.77
CA THR A 138 3.31 0.60 3.03
C THR A 138 4.34 1.06 4.05
N THR A 139 3.99 2.08 4.81
CA THR A 139 4.69 2.48 6.05
C THR A 139 3.97 1.98 7.30
N GLY A 140 2.92 1.18 7.13
CA GLY A 140 1.93 0.85 8.16
C GLY A 140 0.91 1.97 8.40
N TYR A 141 1.30 3.24 8.22
CA TYR A 141 0.40 4.39 8.24
C TYR A 141 -0.24 4.65 6.87
N ASP A 142 0.61 4.73 5.84
CA ASP A 142 0.20 4.99 4.46
C ASP A 142 0.27 3.70 3.65
N TRP A 143 -0.78 3.42 2.86
CA TRP A 143 -0.93 2.18 2.10
C TRP A 143 -1.19 2.49 0.63
N PHE A 144 -0.35 1.95 -0.26
CA PHE A 144 -0.52 1.99 -1.70
C PHE A 144 -0.71 0.58 -2.21
N VAL A 145 -1.94 0.25 -2.60
CA VAL A 145 -2.33 -1.09 -3.06
C VAL A 145 -2.52 -1.06 -4.57
N PHE A 146 -1.78 -1.92 -5.27
CA PHE A 146 -1.82 -2.07 -6.72
C PHE A 146 -2.44 -3.41 -7.08
N ASP A 147 -3.42 -3.38 -7.97
CA ASP A 147 -3.93 -4.59 -8.62
C ASP A 147 -2.85 -5.21 -9.51
N ALA A 148 -2.61 -6.51 -9.37
CA ALA A 148 -1.53 -7.18 -10.08
C ALA A 148 -1.74 -7.25 -11.60
N HIS A 149 -3.00 -7.33 -12.07
CA HIS A 149 -3.29 -7.30 -13.52
C HIS A 149 -2.98 -5.93 -14.12
N GLU A 150 -3.40 -4.86 -13.44
CA GLU A 150 -3.07 -3.49 -13.87
C GLU A 150 -1.57 -3.23 -13.80
N PHE A 151 -0.90 -3.69 -12.74
CA PHE A 151 0.55 -3.60 -12.61
C PHE A 151 1.27 -4.32 -13.76
N HIS A 152 0.84 -5.56 -14.07
CA HIS A 152 1.36 -6.33 -15.19
C HIS A 152 1.14 -5.61 -16.53
N ARG A 153 -0.07 -5.10 -16.78
CA ARG A 153 -0.41 -4.34 -17.99
C ARG A 153 0.49 -3.12 -18.19
N VAL A 154 0.83 -2.43 -17.09
CA VAL A 154 1.62 -1.19 -17.10
C VAL A 154 3.13 -1.42 -17.08
N PHE A 155 3.66 -2.52 -16.55
CA PHE A 155 5.11 -2.68 -16.43
C PHE A 155 5.66 -3.87 -17.22
N TRP A 156 4.96 -5.01 -17.26
CA TRP A 156 5.47 -6.21 -17.93
C TRP A 156 5.52 -6.07 -19.46
N LYS A 157 4.57 -5.33 -20.05
CA LYS A 157 4.50 -5.11 -21.50
C LYS A 157 5.61 -4.19 -22.05
N TYR A 158 6.35 -3.49 -21.18
CA TYR A 158 7.43 -2.58 -21.59
C TYR A 158 8.75 -3.36 -21.67
N SER A 159 9.12 -3.77 -22.88
CA SER A 159 10.31 -4.57 -23.18
C SER A 159 11.62 -3.94 -22.72
N GLU A 160 11.74 -2.61 -22.75
CA GLU A 160 12.93 -1.88 -22.32
C GLU A 160 13.22 -2.06 -20.82
N LEU A 161 12.18 -2.04 -19.98
CA LEU A 161 12.30 -2.27 -18.54
C LEU A 161 12.74 -3.70 -18.24
N ARG A 162 12.19 -4.67 -18.99
CA ARG A 162 12.62 -6.08 -18.89
C ARG A 162 14.10 -6.21 -19.28
N GLY A 163 14.46 -5.74 -20.47
CA GLY A 163 15.83 -5.85 -21.00
C GLY A 163 16.89 -5.15 -20.14
N GLY A 164 16.59 -3.98 -19.58
CA GLY A 164 17.49 -3.24 -18.70
C GLY A 164 17.79 -3.95 -17.39
N LEU A 165 16.76 -4.50 -16.73
CA LEU A 165 16.94 -5.24 -15.47
C LEU A 165 17.75 -6.53 -15.66
N PHE A 166 17.41 -7.35 -16.67
CA PHE A 166 18.10 -8.62 -16.92
C PHE A 166 19.57 -8.44 -17.36
N ARG A 167 19.92 -7.31 -17.99
CA ARG A 167 21.31 -6.97 -18.34
C ARG A 167 22.15 -6.50 -17.16
N SER A 168 21.53 -5.87 -16.15
CA SER A 168 22.22 -5.35 -14.96
C SER A 168 22.56 -6.44 -13.94
N SER A 169 21.78 -7.53 -13.89
CA SER A 169 22.03 -8.68 -13.02
C SER A 169 23.12 -9.63 -13.54
N SER A 170 23.52 -9.49 -14.81
CA SER A 170 24.49 -10.37 -15.49
C SER A 170 25.90 -9.76 -15.66
N ARG A 171 26.18 -8.55 -15.17
CA ARG A 171 27.53 -7.94 -15.22
C ARG A 171 28.09 -7.67 -13.84
N ALA A 172 29.31 -8.17 -13.59
CA ALA A 172 30.18 -7.60 -12.56
C ALA A 172 30.36 -6.10 -12.86
N ARG A 173 30.07 -5.22 -11.90
CA ARG A 173 30.08 -3.76 -12.11
C ARG A 173 31.47 -3.28 -12.58
N PRO A 174 31.60 -2.65 -13.75
CA PRO A 174 32.73 -1.75 -13.99
C PRO A 174 32.49 -0.45 -13.20
N ARG A 175 33.59 0.25 -12.85
CA ARG A 175 33.60 1.54 -12.14
C ARG A 175 32.61 2.56 -12.76
N PRO A 176 32.03 3.48 -11.95
CA PRO A 176 30.97 4.34 -12.41
C PRO A 176 31.50 5.37 -13.40
N ALA A 177 30.92 5.42 -14.59
CA ALA A 177 30.87 6.62 -15.41
C ALA A 177 29.54 7.31 -15.12
N ALA A 178 29.64 8.61 -14.78
CA ALA A 178 28.62 9.67 -14.61
C ALA A 178 27.15 9.32 -14.28
N PRO A 179 26.49 10.08 -13.39
CA PRO A 179 25.11 9.82 -13.02
C PRO A 179 24.17 9.92 -14.23
N ILE A 180 23.40 8.86 -14.47
CA ILE A 180 22.30 8.87 -15.43
C ILE A 180 21.19 9.74 -14.83
N SER A 181 21.02 10.94 -15.37
CA SER A 181 19.90 11.83 -15.05
C SER A 181 18.60 11.24 -15.61
N PHE A 182 17.72 10.81 -14.72
CA PHE A 182 16.37 10.36 -15.07
C PHE A 182 15.43 11.56 -15.19
N THR A 183 15.59 12.37 -16.23
CA THR A 183 14.66 13.45 -16.58
C THR A 183 14.27 13.31 -18.05
N GLU A 184 12.95 13.34 -18.29
CA GLU A 184 12.27 13.28 -19.60
C GLU A 184 12.41 11.93 -20.34
N THR A 185 11.41 11.06 -20.34
CA THR A 185 10.20 11.27 -21.13
C THR A 185 9.11 10.31 -20.64
N LEU A 186 8.13 10.83 -19.89
CA LEU A 186 6.81 10.21 -19.86
C LEU A 186 5.98 10.91 -20.94
N PRO A 187 5.42 10.20 -21.94
CA PRO A 187 4.64 10.85 -22.98
C PRO A 187 3.37 11.48 -22.38
N SER A 188 3.11 12.73 -22.76
CA SER A 188 1.87 13.46 -22.47
C SER A 188 0.67 12.79 -23.14
N PRO A 189 -0.54 12.86 -22.55
CA PRO A 189 -1.73 12.25 -23.14
C PRO A 189 -2.19 13.05 -24.36
N CYS A 190 -2.15 12.41 -25.52
CA CYS A 190 -2.81 12.87 -26.74
C CYS A 190 -4.34 12.87 -26.54
N SER A 191 -4.99 13.95 -26.98
CA SER A 191 -6.41 14.19 -26.81
C SER A 191 -7.25 13.28 -27.71
N THR A 192 -8.11 12.47 -27.11
CA THR A 192 -9.38 12.09 -27.74
C THR A 192 -10.51 12.37 -26.77
N SER A 193 -11.35 13.30 -27.19
CA SER A 193 -12.56 13.77 -26.55
C SER A 193 -13.53 12.65 -26.19
N SER A 194 -13.87 12.51 -24.92
CA SER A 194 -15.21 12.11 -24.52
C SER A 194 -15.61 12.86 -23.26
N LYS A 195 -16.64 13.69 -23.43
CA LYS A 195 -17.23 14.58 -22.43
C LYS A 195 -17.60 13.78 -21.17
N ARG A 196 -17.18 14.26 -19.99
CA ARG A 196 -18.06 14.31 -18.81
C ARG A 196 -17.51 15.23 -17.70
N ARG A 197 -18.12 16.42 -17.71
CA ARG A 197 -18.51 17.35 -16.63
C ARG A 197 -17.63 17.48 -15.38
N PHE A 198 -17.07 18.68 -15.28
CA PHE A 198 -16.71 19.47 -14.10
C PHE A 198 -17.58 19.25 -12.85
N ALA A 199 -16.94 19.21 -11.67
CA ALA A 199 -17.47 19.79 -10.43
C ALA A 199 -16.35 20.06 -9.39
N LEU A 200 -16.63 21.07 -8.57
CA LEU A 200 -15.79 21.92 -7.72
C LEU A 200 -15.24 21.27 -6.42
N PRO A 201 -14.34 21.96 -5.69
CA PRO A 201 -13.66 21.39 -4.52
C PRO A 201 -14.49 21.56 -3.24
N ILE A 202 -14.31 20.67 -2.27
CA ILE A 202 -14.69 20.94 -0.87
C ILE A 202 -13.55 20.50 0.05
N SER A 203 -12.91 21.48 0.67
CA SER A 203 -12.08 21.32 1.88
C SER A 203 -12.96 20.95 3.08
N PRO A 204 -12.47 20.14 4.03
CA PRO A 204 -12.95 20.22 5.40
C PRO A 204 -11.94 21.01 6.23
N SER A 205 -12.18 22.32 6.35
CA SER A 205 -11.86 23.02 7.60
C SER A 205 -13.00 22.72 8.56
N ILE A 206 -12.77 21.90 9.58
CA ILE A 206 -13.68 21.79 10.72
C ILE A 206 -12.98 22.40 11.93
N ARG A 207 -13.34 23.67 12.18
CA ARG A 207 -13.23 24.31 13.49
C ARG A 207 -14.51 23.95 14.24
N ALA A 208 -14.41 23.11 15.26
CA ALA A 208 -15.48 22.91 16.23
C ALA A 208 -15.15 23.72 17.49
N THR A 209 -15.88 24.81 17.68
CA THR A 209 -15.92 25.60 18.92
C THR A 209 -16.55 24.78 20.03
N ARG A 210 -15.87 24.70 21.19
CA ARG A 210 -16.43 24.18 22.44
C ARG A 210 -17.62 25.04 22.88
N LYS A 211 -18.76 24.42 23.18
CA LYS A 211 -19.79 25.00 24.04
C LYS A 211 -19.81 24.18 25.34
N ALA A 212 -19.38 24.81 26.42
CA ALA A 212 -19.47 24.26 27.75
C ALA A 212 -20.89 24.46 28.30
N SER A 213 -21.47 23.43 28.91
CA SER A 213 -22.58 23.55 29.84
C SER A 213 -22.33 22.60 31.00
N ALA A 214 -22.36 23.17 32.21
CA ALA A 214 -22.01 22.60 33.51
C ALA A 214 -22.99 21.49 33.97
N PRO A 215 -22.60 20.66 34.97
CA PRO A 215 -23.47 19.65 35.54
C PRO A 215 -24.44 20.24 36.56
N ALA A 216 -25.69 19.76 36.56
CA ALA A 216 -26.63 19.98 37.65
C ALA A 216 -26.37 18.94 38.76
N SER A 217 -26.03 19.45 39.95
CA SER A 217 -25.89 18.70 41.19
C SER A 217 -27.26 18.30 41.75
N ALA A 218 -27.39 17.03 42.11
CA ALA A 218 -28.47 16.52 42.94
C ALA A 218 -28.25 16.93 44.42
N SER A 219 -29.30 17.42 45.07
CA SER A 219 -29.43 17.49 46.52
C SER A 219 -30.91 17.32 46.84
N GLY A 220 -31.23 16.22 47.53
CA GLY A 220 -32.48 16.08 48.24
C GLY A 220 -32.38 16.73 49.62
N ALA A 221 -33.51 17.21 50.12
CA ALA A 221 -33.75 17.43 51.54
C ALA A 221 -35.26 17.38 51.81
N CYS A 222 -35.60 16.60 52.84
CA CYS A 222 -36.92 16.45 53.44
C CYS A 222 -37.38 17.70 54.21
N CYS A 223 -38.64 17.61 54.67
CA CYS A 223 -39.31 18.29 55.78
C CYS A 223 -40.24 19.45 55.42
N GLY A 224 -41.47 19.36 55.94
CA GLY A 224 -42.48 20.43 56.00
C GLY A 224 -43.87 19.93 55.67
#